data_AF-A0A453RE43-F1
#
_entry.id   AF-A0A453RE43-F1
#
_cell.length_a   1.000
_cell.length_b   1.000
_cell.length_c   1.000
_cell.angle_alpha   90.00
_cell.angle_beta   90.00
_cell.angle_gamma   90.00
#
_symmetry.space_group_name_H-M   'P 1'
#
loop_
_entity.id
_entity.type
_entity.pdbx_description
1 polymer ?
#
loop_
_entity_poly.entity_id
_entity_poly.type
_entity_poly.pdbx_seq_one_letter_code
_entity_poly.pdbx_strand_id
1 'polypeptide(L)'
;MAAADDYDTAVALAEFQAARAGVRGLVESGITSVPPLFLAPGTGSPSPPPFEKEILFTIPSVDLAVPPSSSLPLIRAAARSCGFFHVTN
;
A
#
# COMPACT_ATOMS: atom_id res chain seq x y z
N MET A 1 -29.36 -0.40 5.58
CA MET A 1 -28.53 0.73 6.06
C MET A 1 -28.57 0.65 7.58
N ALA A 2 -27.80 -0.27 8.15
CA ALA A 2 -27.81 -0.53 9.59
C ALA A 2 -26.90 0.49 10.28
N ALA A 3 -27.36 0.99 11.42
CA ALA A 3 -26.79 2.09 12.16
C ALA A 3 -25.30 1.88 12.43
N ALA A 4 -24.54 2.98 12.35
CA ALA A 4 -23.29 3.11 13.09
C ALA A 4 -23.66 3.10 14.58
N ASP A 5 -23.90 1.91 15.13
CA ASP A 5 -23.86 1.69 16.57
C ASP A 5 -22.47 2.11 17.03
N ASP A 6 -22.43 3.20 17.80
CA ASP A 6 -21.34 3.77 18.61
C ASP A 6 -19.99 3.02 18.55
N TYR A 7 -19.34 3.02 17.39
CA TYR A 7 -18.02 2.41 17.26
C TYR A 7 -17.00 3.36 17.90
N ASP A 8 -16.73 3.16 19.18
CA ASP A 8 -15.70 3.91 19.88
C ASP A 8 -14.31 3.44 19.40
N THR A 9 -13.79 4.20 18.44
CA THR A 9 -12.45 4.03 17.88
C THR A 9 -11.35 4.00 18.95
N ALA A 10 -11.52 4.72 20.07
CA ALA A 10 -10.53 4.78 21.14
C ALA A 10 -10.49 3.47 21.94
N VAL A 11 -11.67 2.91 22.25
CA VAL A 11 -11.77 1.61 22.92
C VAL A 11 -11.23 0.49 22.02
N ALA A 12 -11.64 0.45 20.76
CA ALA A 12 -11.17 -0.57 19.82
C ALA A 12 -9.64 -0.51 19.60
N LEU A 13 -9.06 0.70 19.56
CA LEU A 13 -7.61 0.88 19.50
C LEU A 13 -6.92 0.39 20.77
N ALA A 14 -7.48 0.68 21.95
CA ALA A 14 -6.93 0.23 23.22
C ALA A 14 -6.90 -1.31 23.32
N GLU A 15 -7.99 -1.98 22.94
CA GLU A 15 -8.07 -3.44 22.91
C GLU A 15 -7.06 -4.06 21.94
N PHE A 16 -6.94 -3.50 20.73
CA PHE A 16 -5.97 -3.95 19.74
C PHE A 16 -4.52 -3.83 20.28
N GLN A 17 -4.19 -2.72 20.92
CA GLN A 17 -2.86 -2.51 21.52
C GLN A 17 -2.62 -3.43 22.72
N ALA A 18 -3.65 -3.69 23.53
CA ALA A 18 -3.58 -4.58 24.68
C ALA A 18 -3.27 -6.03 24.27
N ALA A 19 -3.81 -6.50 23.14
CA ALA A 19 -3.54 -7.83 22.60
C ALA A 19 -2.08 -8.03 22.18
N ARG A 20 -1.32 -6.95 21.89
CA ARG A 20 0.11 -6.96 21.50
C ARG A 20 0.46 -7.90 20.33
N ALA A 21 -0.53 -8.35 19.57
CA ALA A 21 -0.38 -9.31 18.49
C ALA A 21 -0.11 -8.66 17.12
N GLY A 22 -0.35 -7.34 17.02
CA GLY A 22 -0.23 -6.58 15.78
C GLY A 22 -1.24 -7.00 14.70
N VAL A 23 -1.11 -6.44 13.50
CA VAL A 23 -2.00 -6.75 12.37
C VAL A 23 -1.82 -8.20 11.90
N ARG A 24 -0.61 -8.76 12.03
CA ARG A 24 -0.36 -10.17 11.72
C ARG A 24 -1.22 -11.09 12.60
N GLY A 25 -1.18 -10.91 13.92
CA GLY A 25 -1.99 -11.73 14.83
C GLY A 25 -3.49 -11.52 14.64
N LEU A 26 -3.91 -10.32 14.25
CA LEU A 26 -5.29 -10.04 13.85
C LEU A 26 -5.71 -10.83 12.60
N VAL A 27 -4.84 -10.96 11.59
CA VAL A 27 -5.11 -11.78 10.40
C VAL A 27 -5.14 -13.27 10.76
N GLU A 28 -4.19 -13.72 11.56
CA GLU A 28 -4.09 -15.11 12.02
C GLU A 28 -5.29 -15.53 12.91
N SER A 29 -6.00 -14.58 13.54
CA SER A 29 -7.22 -14.86 14.31
C SER A 29 -8.45 -15.15 13.44
N GLY A 30 -8.34 -15.09 12.11
CA GLY A 30 -9.40 -15.48 11.19
C GLY A 30 -10.50 -14.44 10.99
N ILE A 31 -10.20 -13.15 11.15
CA ILE A 31 -11.17 -12.09 10.85
C ILE A 31 -11.63 -12.15 9.38
N THR A 32 -12.93 -11.97 9.15
CA THR A 32 -13.53 -12.02 7.80
C THR A 32 -13.75 -10.64 7.18
N SER A 33 -13.59 -9.57 7.97
CA SER A 33 -13.73 -8.19 7.54
C SER A 33 -12.68 -7.31 8.22
N VAL A 34 -12.21 -6.28 7.51
CA VAL A 34 -11.26 -5.31 8.03
C VAL A 34 -11.93 -4.47 9.12
N PRO A 35 -11.38 -4.41 10.35
CA PRO A 35 -11.95 -3.58 11.42
C PRO A 35 -11.97 -2.09 11.03
N PRO A 36 -12.98 -1.32 11.46
CA PRO A 36 -13.09 0.10 11.10
C PRO A 36 -11.87 0.94 11.48
N LEU A 37 -11.11 0.54 12.51
CA LEU A 37 -9.83 1.15 12.90
C LEU A 37 -8.81 1.27 11.74
N PHE A 38 -8.86 0.37 10.76
CA PHE A 38 -7.93 0.33 9.62
C PHE A 38 -8.51 0.94 8.34
N LEU A 39 -9.74 1.49 8.38
CA LEU A 39 -10.34 2.14 7.24
C LEU A 39 -9.86 3.59 7.14
N ALA A 40 -9.41 4.00 5.95
CA ALA A 40 -8.97 5.37 5.73
C ALA A 40 -10.17 6.34 5.78
N PRO A 41 -10.01 7.52 6.40
CA PRO A 41 -11.06 8.54 6.41
C PRO A 41 -11.42 8.96 4.98
N GLY A 42 -12.71 8.96 4.64
CA GLY A 42 -13.20 9.46 3.35
C GLY A 42 -13.16 8.46 2.19
N THR A 43 -12.61 7.26 2.37
CA THR A 43 -12.71 6.18 1.38
C THR A 43 -13.83 5.22 1.79
N GLY A 44 -15.07 5.59 1.47
CA GLY A 44 -16.19 4.65 1.58
C GLY A 44 -15.96 3.50 0.61
N SER A 45 -15.63 2.32 1.13
CA SER A 45 -15.12 1.15 0.41
C SER A 45 -13.69 1.34 -0.12
N PRO A 46 -12.82 0.30 -0.02
CA PRO A 46 -11.65 0.26 -0.89
C PRO A 46 -12.16 0.47 -2.31
N SER A 47 -11.60 1.45 -3.03
CA SER A 47 -11.79 1.49 -4.48
C SER A 47 -11.40 0.10 -4.97
N PRO A 48 -12.23 -0.59 -5.78
CA PRO A 48 -11.74 -1.76 -6.48
C PRO A 48 -10.42 -1.34 -7.16
N PRO A 49 -9.39 -2.20 -7.18
CA PRO A 49 -8.23 -1.92 -8.00
C PRO A 49 -8.77 -1.52 -9.37
N PRO A 50 -8.28 -0.41 -9.98
CA PRO A 50 -8.78 0.00 -11.27
C PRO A 50 -8.80 -1.24 -12.15
N PHE A 51 -10.01 -1.70 -12.53
CA PHE A 51 -10.24 -2.81 -13.45
C PHE A 51 -9.18 -2.71 -14.52
N GLU A 52 -8.45 -3.80 -14.79
CA GLU A 52 -7.37 -3.97 -15.78
C GLU A 52 -7.52 -3.08 -17.01
N LYS A 53 -7.29 -1.78 -16.82
CA LYS A 53 -7.40 -0.77 -17.84
C LYS A 53 -5.97 -0.65 -18.20
N GLU A 54 -5.55 -1.48 -19.16
CA GLU A 54 -4.19 -1.62 -19.69
C GLU A 54 -3.34 -0.48 -19.16
N ILE A 55 -2.68 -0.71 -18.02
CA ILE A 55 -1.85 0.31 -17.42
C ILE A 55 -0.64 0.33 -18.33
N LEU A 56 -0.72 1.10 -19.42
CA LEU A 56 0.35 1.34 -20.39
C LEU A 56 1.55 2.05 -19.74
N PHE A 57 1.48 2.30 -18.43
CA PHE A 57 2.49 2.91 -17.63
C PHE A 57 3.25 1.83 -16.85
N THR A 58 4.44 1.51 -17.35
CA THR A 58 5.40 0.64 -16.66
C THR A 58 6.38 1.50 -15.88
N ILE A 59 6.62 1.14 -14.62
CA ILE A 59 7.68 1.75 -13.81
C ILE A 59 9.03 1.44 -14.47
N PRO A 60 9.88 2.43 -14.76
CA PRO A 60 11.19 2.19 -15.38
C PRO A 60 12.04 1.26 -14.53
N SER A 61 12.86 0.44 -15.19
CA SER A 61 13.89 -0.38 -14.53
C SER A 61 15.25 0.00 -15.06
N VAL A 62 16.25 0.14 -14.17
CA VAL A 62 17.61 0.52 -14.54
C VAL A 62 18.58 -0.57 -14.12
N ASP A 63 19.28 -1.11 -15.11
CA ASP A 63 20.38 -2.05 -14.91
C ASP A 63 21.66 -1.33 -14.48
N LEU A 64 22.29 -1.82 -13.41
CA LEU A 64 23.54 -1.29 -12.87
C LEU A 64 24.76 -2.16 -13.19
N ALA A 65 24.63 -3.28 -13.91
CA ALA A 65 25.79 -4.04 -14.45
C ALA A 65 26.55 -3.20 -15.46
N VAL A 66 25.82 -2.35 -16.18
CA VAL A 66 26.39 -1.51 -17.21
C VAL A 66 27.26 -0.41 -16.58
N PRO A 67 28.32 0.03 -17.26
CA PRO A 67 29.18 1.09 -16.76
C PRO A 67 28.42 2.35 -16.37
N PRO A 68 28.90 3.14 -15.38
CA PRO A 68 28.24 4.37 -14.93
C PRO A 68 27.95 5.38 -16.04
N SER A 69 28.78 5.42 -17.08
CA SER A 69 28.56 6.26 -18.27
C SER A 69 27.24 5.95 -18.98
N SER A 70 26.75 4.71 -18.87
CA SER A 70 25.53 4.22 -19.52
C SER A 70 24.35 4.19 -18.56
N SER A 71 24.55 3.87 -17.27
CA SER A 71 23.47 3.80 -16.28
C SER A 71 23.05 5.18 -15.75
N LEU A 72 23.98 6.15 -15.58
CA LEU A 72 23.63 7.48 -15.04
C LEU A 72 22.60 8.24 -15.89
N PRO A 73 22.67 8.25 -17.24
CA PRO A 73 21.61 8.82 -18.06
C PRO A 73 20.25 8.16 -17.84
N LEU A 74 20.21 6.83 -17.70
CA LEU A 74 18.99 6.06 -17.46
C LEU A 74 18.38 6.38 -16.08
N ILE A 75 19.21 6.43 -15.03
CA ILE A 75 18.80 6.85 -13.68
C ILE A 75 18.17 8.24 -13.73
N ARG A 76 18.83 9.19 -14.41
CA ARG A 76 18.35 10.57 -14.50
C ARG A 76 17.03 10.66 -15.27
N ALA A 77 16.88 9.90 -16.34
CA ALA A 77 15.66 9.84 -17.13
C ALA A 77 14.51 9.26 -16.31
N ALA A 78 14.73 8.12 -15.65
CA ALA A 78 13.74 7.41 -14.86
C ALA A 78 13.28 8.23 -13.63
N ALA A 79 14.23 8.87 -12.92
CA ALA A 79 13.92 9.76 -11.81
C ALA A 79 13.07 10.97 -12.24
N ARG A 80 13.30 11.50 -13.45
CA ARG A 80 12.54 12.63 -13.99
C ARG A 80 11.16 12.23 -14.53
N SER A 81 11.01 11.02 -15.05
CA SER A 81 9.74 10.57 -15.63
C SER A 81 8.71 10.19 -14.56
N CYS A 82 9.14 9.42 -13.55
CA CYS A 82 8.22 8.78 -12.61
C CYS A 82 8.51 9.17 -11.15
N GLY A 83 9.66 9.78 -10.85
CA GLY A 83 10.11 10.05 -9.48
C GLY A 83 10.67 8.82 -8.75
N PHE A 84 10.47 7.62 -9.30
CA PHE A 84 10.99 6.35 -8.79
C PHE A 84 11.18 5.34 -9.94
N PHE A 85 12.00 4.32 -9.70
CA PHE A 85 12.32 3.27 -10.66
C PHE A 85 12.82 2.00 -9.96
N HIS A 86 12.75 0.87 -10.63
CA HIS A 86 13.35 -0.39 -10.18
C HIS A 86 14.83 -0.45 -10.56
N VAL A 87 15.60 -1.19 -9.77
CA VAL A 87 17.03 -1.43 -10.04
C VAL A 87 17.24 -2.91 -10.34
N THR A 88 18.00 -3.20 -11.39
CA THR A 88 18.47 -4.53 -11.77
C THR A 88 20.00 -4.57 -11.81
N ASN A 89 20.55 -5.76 -12.03
CA ASN A 89 21.97 -6.05 -11.82
C ASN A 89 22.79 -6.18 -13.07
#